data_AF-A0A352TSY0-F1
#
_entry.id   AF-A0A352TSY0-F1
#
_cell.length_a   1.000
_cell.length_b   1.000
_cell.length_c   1.000
_cell.angle_alpha   90.00
_cell.angle_beta   90.00
_cell.angle_gamma   90.00
#
_symmetry.space_group_name_H-M   'P 1'
#
loop_
_entity.id
_entity.type
_entity.pdbx_description
1 polymer ?
#
loop_
_entity_poly.entity_id
_entity_poly.type
_entity_poly.pdbx_seq_one_letter_code
_entity_poly.pdbx_strand_id
1 'polypeptide(L)'
;MAKEKLTLKVESLKLSEEALTQLKLSGIDQLEDFNTFSIKELKLLLAEAFEEITSVLRRYSLPRPLDNMGVSGETVDRLRANNMEDLVDVLEFDRHLLYHIFEDDSILREEMNGVLKFYGFDPLHEHHHADGEENEVDIDSLKDLVTIPSDPVKMIDVQARINQGNKVVKEGVAKTYSHLKIRIASPDEIRQWSYGEVKTHETINYRTSKPEEGGLFCERIFGPTRDYQCACGKKQSGNKGQVCSKCGIEITESKVRRERMGHIELEAPIVHTWYLKNSPSRLAILLGIKAKQLEEVVYHASYIVTDPGTAPLSKKQILSEQDFSRLSEEYYNKFTALTGAEAVKILLQELDLDKEVRILRRKLKTASKQKRDKIIKRLEVVEAFNNSDNKPEWMVMDVIPVIPPDLRPMVPLDGGRFATTDLNDLYRRILNRNNRLKKQKEQMAPRLITKNEKRMLQEAADALFDNAKRGKKAAVERNRHLKSLSDLLRGKQGRFRQNLLGKRVDYSGRSVIIVGPDLEMYQCGIPREMAITLFKPFVLRELQKLSGDDANAKKNANSKYERMDDDVWTALEKVVKEHPVLLNRAPTLHRLGIQAFEPKLIDGKAIRLHPLVTPAFNADFDGDQM
;
A
#
# COMPACT_ATOMS: atom_id res chain seq x y z
N MET A 1 5.23 -23.92 12.22
CA MET A 1 5.03 -25.29 12.72
C MET A 1 4.19 -26.19 11.80
N ALA A 2 2.94 -25.87 11.41
CA ALA A 2 2.13 -26.78 10.56
C ALA A 2 2.50 -26.80 9.06
N LYS A 3 3.03 -25.69 8.49
CA LYS A 3 3.52 -25.64 7.10
C LYS A 3 4.90 -26.26 6.90
N GLU A 4 5.75 -26.24 7.94
CA GLU A 4 7.11 -26.83 7.89
C GLU A 4 7.09 -28.36 7.86
N LYS A 5 5.97 -29.01 8.22
CA LYS A 5 5.81 -30.46 8.16
C LYS A 5 5.38 -30.96 6.77
N LEU A 6 4.83 -30.12 5.90
CA LEU A 6 4.30 -30.53 4.59
C LEU A 6 5.38 -30.64 3.50
N THR A 7 6.53 -30.00 3.69
CA THR A 7 7.69 -30.05 2.76
C THR A 7 8.60 -31.26 3.01
N LEU A 8 8.22 -32.18 3.91
CA LEU A 8 8.96 -33.41 4.15
C LEU A 8 8.88 -34.32 2.92
N LYS A 9 10.04 -34.83 2.50
CA LYS A 9 10.13 -35.82 1.42
C LYS A 9 9.59 -37.17 1.88
N VAL A 10 8.89 -37.85 0.98
CA VAL A 10 8.31 -39.18 1.25
C VAL A 10 9.38 -40.21 1.64
N GLU A 11 10.61 -40.07 1.13
CA GLU A 11 11.78 -40.90 1.48
C GLU A 11 12.15 -40.88 2.98
N SER A 12 11.75 -39.83 3.71
CA SER A 12 11.98 -39.73 5.15
C SER A 12 10.94 -40.49 6.00
N LEU A 13 9.90 -41.02 5.36
CA LEU A 13 8.86 -41.81 6.01
C LEU A 13 9.30 -43.27 6.09
N LYS A 14 8.94 -43.94 7.19
CA LYS A 14 9.19 -45.37 7.41
C LYS A 14 8.20 -46.23 6.62
N LEU A 15 8.27 -46.19 5.29
CA LEU A 15 7.46 -46.99 4.37
C LEU A 15 8.30 -48.11 3.74
N SER A 16 7.66 -49.16 3.22
CA SER A 16 8.33 -50.20 2.44
C SER A 16 8.93 -49.63 1.14
N GLU A 17 9.98 -50.27 0.61
CA GLU A 17 10.59 -49.84 -0.67
C GLU A 17 9.59 -49.92 -1.83
N GLU A 18 8.68 -50.89 -1.80
CA GLU A 18 7.58 -51.03 -2.76
C GLU A 18 6.61 -49.84 -2.70
N ALA A 19 6.17 -49.43 -1.50
CA ALA A 19 5.30 -48.25 -1.34
C ALA A 19 5.99 -46.94 -1.77
N LEU A 20 7.29 -46.78 -1.48
CA LEU A 20 8.06 -45.60 -1.90
C LEU A 20 8.22 -45.52 -3.42
N THR A 21 8.43 -46.64 -4.10
CA THR A 21 8.51 -46.67 -5.57
C THR A 21 7.17 -46.34 -6.22
N GLN A 22 6.06 -46.87 -5.69
CA GLN A 22 4.72 -46.55 -6.21
C GLN A 22 4.32 -45.09 -5.99
N LEU A 23 4.69 -44.48 -4.85
CA LEU A 23 4.44 -43.06 -4.59
C LEU A 23 5.21 -42.17 -5.58
N LYS A 24 6.48 -42.48 -5.84
CA LYS A 24 7.29 -41.76 -6.84
C LYS A 24 6.75 -41.92 -8.26
N LEU A 25 6.33 -43.13 -8.65
CA LEU A 25 5.70 -43.38 -9.95
C LEU A 25 4.39 -42.60 -10.12
N SER A 26 3.68 -42.36 -9.02
CA SER A 26 2.44 -41.57 -8.98
C SER A 26 2.69 -40.06 -8.92
N GLY A 27 3.95 -39.62 -8.88
CA GLY A 27 4.33 -38.21 -8.82
C GLY A 27 4.21 -37.56 -7.43
N ILE A 28 4.22 -38.36 -6.36
CA ILE A 28 4.15 -37.90 -4.96
C ILE A 28 5.56 -37.95 -4.36
N ASP A 29 6.25 -36.81 -4.35
CA ASP A 29 7.63 -36.69 -3.84
C ASP A 29 7.67 -36.06 -2.43
N GLN A 30 6.68 -35.22 -2.11
CA GLN A 30 6.52 -34.52 -0.84
C GLN A 30 5.14 -34.77 -0.21
N LEU A 31 5.02 -34.56 1.10
CA LEU A 31 3.74 -34.68 1.79
C LEU A 31 2.66 -33.70 1.28
N GLU A 32 3.06 -32.55 0.73
CA GLU A 32 2.13 -31.59 0.12
C GLU A 32 1.45 -32.15 -1.15
N ASP A 33 2.11 -33.03 -1.88
CA ASP A 33 1.61 -33.58 -3.16
C ASP A 33 0.36 -34.45 -2.95
N PHE A 34 0.19 -35.03 -1.75
CA PHE A 34 -1.04 -35.76 -1.38
C PHE A 34 -2.30 -34.88 -1.44
N ASN A 35 -2.17 -33.55 -1.32
CA ASN A 35 -3.32 -32.65 -1.43
C ASN A 35 -3.87 -32.54 -2.86
N THR A 36 -3.17 -33.06 -3.87
CA THR A 36 -3.65 -33.04 -5.26
C THR A 36 -4.55 -34.22 -5.62
N PHE A 37 -4.57 -35.26 -4.78
CA PHE A 37 -5.33 -36.49 -5.02
C PHE A 37 -6.49 -36.65 -4.02
N SER A 38 -7.59 -37.22 -4.49
CA SER A 38 -8.69 -37.65 -3.62
C SER A 38 -8.37 -39.01 -2.96
N ILE A 39 -9.00 -39.29 -1.80
CA ILE A 39 -8.84 -40.58 -1.11
C ILE A 39 -9.22 -41.77 -2.02
N LYS A 40 -10.21 -41.61 -2.90
CA LYS A 40 -10.63 -42.63 -3.87
C LYS A 40 -9.57 -42.89 -4.93
N GLU A 41 -8.91 -41.84 -5.44
CA GLU A 41 -7.82 -41.96 -6.41
C GLU A 41 -6.56 -42.58 -5.78
N LEU A 42 -6.21 -42.17 -4.56
CA LEU A 42 -5.09 -42.77 -3.83
C LEU A 42 -5.30 -44.27 -3.59
N LYS A 43 -6.53 -44.68 -3.26
CA LYS A 43 -6.87 -46.10 -3.08
C LYS A 43 -6.76 -46.90 -4.38
N LEU A 44 -7.09 -46.29 -5.52
CA LEU A 44 -6.97 -46.93 -6.84
C LEU A 44 -5.51 -47.06 -7.28
N LEU A 45 -4.71 -46.03 -7.05
CA LEU A 45 -3.31 -45.96 -7.49
C LEU A 45 -2.38 -46.86 -6.69
N LEU A 46 -2.63 -46.99 -5.38
CA LEU A 46 -1.69 -47.61 -4.45
C LEU A 46 -2.09 -49.04 -4.05
N ALA A 47 -3.30 -49.50 -4.40
CA ALA A 47 -3.79 -50.86 -4.17
C ALA A 47 -3.34 -51.47 -2.81
N GLU A 48 -2.42 -52.44 -2.83
CA GLU A 48 -1.90 -53.14 -1.65
C GLU A 48 -1.03 -52.26 -0.73
N ALA A 49 -0.36 -51.23 -1.27
CA ALA A 49 0.44 -50.26 -0.50
C ALA A 49 -0.40 -49.19 0.23
N PHE A 50 -1.71 -49.14 0.01
CA PHE A 50 -2.59 -48.14 0.61
C PHE A 50 -2.71 -48.28 2.14
N GLU A 51 -2.57 -49.49 2.69
CA GLU A 51 -2.66 -49.72 4.14
C GLU A 51 -1.50 -49.04 4.90
N GLU A 52 -0.27 -49.11 4.37
CA GLU A 52 0.89 -48.44 4.96
C GLU A 52 0.71 -46.91 4.92
N ILE A 53 0.18 -46.39 3.81
CA ILE A 53 -0.03 -44.96 3.59
C ILE A 53 -1.18 -44.41 4.43
N THR A 54 -2.18 -45.22 4.76
CA THR A 54 -3.28 -44.84 5.66
C THR A 54 -2.76 -44.35 7.01
N SER A 55 -1.69 -44.96 7.54
CA SER A 55 -1.05 -44.52 8.78
C SER A 55 -0.44 -43.12 8.66
N VAL A 56 0.10 -42.78 7.49
CA VAL A 56 0.68 -41.47 7.17
C VAL A 56 -0.42 -40.42 7.00
N LEU A 57 -1.47 -40.74 6.24
CA LEU A 57 -2.62 -39.86 6.02
C LEU A 57 -3.31 -39.48 7.32
N ARG A 58 -3.47 -40.43 8.25
CA ARG A 58 -3.98 -40.18 9.62
C ARG A 58 -3.06 -39.28 10.43
N ARG A 59 -1.75 -39.56 10.42
CA ARG A 59 -0.78 -38.84 11.24
C ARG A 59 -0.62 -37.37 10.85
N TYR A 60 -0.76 -37.06 9.56
CA TYR A 60 -0.57 -35.72 9.02
C TYR A 60 -1.87 -35.03 8.59
N SER A 61 -3.03 -35.67 8.77
CA SER A 61 -4.36 -35.20 8.37
C SER A 61 -4.39 -34.74 6.91
N LEU A 62 -4.09 -35.69 6.01
CA LEU A 62 -4.03 -35.47 4.55
C LEU A 62 -5.08 -36.35 3.85
N PRO A 63 -5.71 -35.88 2.77
CA PRO A 63 -5.57 -34.57 2.13
C PRO A 63 -6.31 -33.44 2.88
N ARG A 64 -5.76 -32.21 2.87
CA ARG A 64 -6.35 -31.04 3.55
C ARG A 64 -7.57 -30.43 2.87
N PRO A 65 -7.61 -30.29 1.53
CA PRO A 65 -8.76 -29.70 0.86
C PRO A 65 -10.02 -30.54 1.06
N LEU A 66 -11.13 -29.90 1.44
CA LEU A 66 -12.41 -30.57 1.68
C LEU A 66 -12.91 -31.35 0.44
N ASP A 67 -12.62 -30.84 -0.76
CA ASP A 67 -13.02 -31.45 -2.03
C ASP A 67 -12.36 -32.84 -2.24
N ASN A 68 -11.21 -33.10 -1.59
CA ASN A 68 -10.43 -34.32 -1.75
C ASN A 68 -10.69 -35.37 -0.66
N MET A 69 -11.58 -35.08 0.31
CA MET A 69 -11.99 -36.02 1.35
C MET A 69 -12.88 -37.17 0.84
N GLY A 70 -13.37 -37.07 -0.41
CA GLY A 70 -14.18 -38.12 -1.03
C GLY A 70 -15.67 -38.10 -0.66
N VAL A 71 -16.15 -37.01 -0.06
CA VAL A 71 -17.56 -36.72 0.27
C VAL A 71 -18.29 -36.04 -0.89
N SER A 72 -19.62 -35.96 -0.83
CA SER A 72 -20.42 -35.24 -1.83
C SER A 72 -20.20 -33.72 -1.76
N GLY A 73 -20.45 -33.03 -2.88
CA GLY A 73 -20.32 -31.57 -2.94
C GLY A 73 -21.26 -30.83 -1.98
N GLU A 74 -22.41 -31.43 -1.66
CA GLU A 74 -23.36 -30.88 -0.70
C GLU A 74 -22.80 -30.90 0.74
N THR A 75 -22.11 -31.97 1.13
CA THR A 75 -21.40 -32.05 2.41
C THR A 75 -20.34 -30.95 2.51
N VAL A 76 -19.56 -30.72 1.44
CA VAL A 76 -18.54 -29.66 1.40
C VAL A 76 -19.16 -28.26 1.52
N ASP A 77 -20.25 -28.01 0.81
CA ASP A 77 -20.95 -26.71 0.87
C ASP A 77 -21.51 -26.43 2.26
N ARG A 78 -22.05 -27.45 2.96
CA ARG A 78 -22.51 -27.32 4.36
C ARG A 78 -21.36 -27.05 5.34
N LEU A 79 -20.20 -27.68 5.14
CA LEU A 79 -19.02 -27.42 5.95
C LEU A 79 -18.51 -25.98 5.75
N ARG A 80 -18.43 -25.53 4.50
CA ARG A 80 -18.02 -24.16 4.16
C ARG A 80 -19.00 -23.10 4.67
N ALA A 81 -20.31 -23.40 4.66
CA ALA A 81 -21.32 -22.50 5.21
C ALA A 81 -21.16 -22.27 6.74
N ASN A 82 -20.50 -23.20 7.43
CA ASN A 82 -20.22 -23.14 8.87
C ASN A 82 -18.77 -22.72 9.18
N ASN A 83 -18.07 -22.06 8.24
CA ASN A 83 -16.69 -21.58 8.37
C ASN A 83 -15.61 -22.66 8.57
N MET A 84 -15.84 -23.90 8.10
CA MET A 84 -14.79 -24.92 8.03
C MET A 84 -14.18 -24.89 6.63
N GLU A 85 -12.88 -24.58 6.51
CA GLU A 85 -12.19 -24.42 5.22
C GLU A 85 -11.30 -25.62 4.88
N ASP A 86 -10.70 -26.26 5.89
CA ASP A 86 -9.81 -27.42 5.74
C ASP A 86 -10.26 -28.62 6.58
N LEU A 87 -9.77 -29.83 6.24
CA LEU A 87 -10.00 -31.06 7.02
C LEU A 87 -9.59 -30.91 8.49
N VAL A 88 -8.55 -30.14 8.79
CA VAL A 88 -8.09 -29.92 10.17
C VAL A 88 -9.16 -29.22 11.00
N ASP A 89 -9.82 -28.22 10.42
CA ASP A 89 -10.91 -27.50 11.08
C ASP A 89 -12.07 -28.44 11.40
N VAL A 90 -12.39 -29.35 10.47
CA VAL A 90 -13.44 -30.36 10.64
C VAL A 90 -13.12 -31.35 11.76
N LEU A 91 -11.86 -31.78 11.87
CA LEU A 91 -11.42 -32.73 12.90
C LEU A 91 -11.29 -32.09 14.29
N GLU A 92 -11.01 -30.78 14.37
CA GLU A 92 -10.92 -30.02 15.64
C GLU A 92 -12.26 -29.42 16.08
N PHE A 93 -13.30 -29.43 15.23
CA PHE A 93 -14.61 -28.86 15.53
C PHE A 93 -15.37 -29.64 16.61
N ASP A 94 -16.23 -28.93 17.37
CA ASP A 94 -17.08 -29.56 18.39
C ASP A 94 -18.03 -30.58 17.76
N ARG A 95 -17.96 -31.82 18.24
CA ARG A 95 -18.75 -32.97 17.78
C ARG A 95 -20.25 -32.72 17.92
N HIS A 96 -20.66 -32.04 18.99
CA HIS A 96 -22.07 -31.77 19.27
C HIS A 96 -22.67 -30.81 18.24
N LEU A 97 -21.95 -29.72 17.94
CA LEU A 97 -22.34 -28.77 16.91
C LEU A 97 -22.26 -29.38 15.52
N LEU A 98 -21.26 -30.25 15.27
CA LEU A 98 -21.14 -30.96 13.99
C LEU A 98 -22.32 -31.91 13.76
N TYR A 99 -22.83 -32.58 14.80
CA TYR A 99 -24.03 -33.41 14.70
C TYR A 99 -25.25 -32.58 14.26
N HIS A 100 -25.48 -31.42 14.90
CA HIS A 100 -26.60 -30.54 14.54
C HIS A 100 -26.53 -30.01 13.11
N ILE A 101 -25.34 -29.77 12.56
CA ILE A 101 -25.17 -29.34 11.16
C ILE A 101 -25.68 -30.41 10.16
N PHE A 102 -25.61 -31.69 10.55
CA PHE A 102 -26.05 -32.83 9.74
C PHE A 102 -27.26 -33.54 10.34
N GLU A 103 -28.05 -32.83 11.16
CA GLU A 103 -29.25 -33.39 11.80
C GLU A 103 -30.33 -33.70 10.76
N ASP A 104 -30.49 -32.80 9.79
CA ASP A 104 -31.57 -32.85 8.81
C ASP A 104 -31.39 -33.92 7.71
N ASP A 105 -30.19 -34.48 7.56
CA ASP A 105 -29.88 -35.42 6.46
C ASP A 105 -29.03 -36.61 6.91
N SER A 106 -29.67 -37.79 6.96
CA SER A 106 -29.03 -39.05 7.33
C SER A 106 -27.91 -39.48 6.38
N ILE A 107 -28.00 -39.13 5.09
CA ILE A 107 -27.04 -39.57 4.08
C ILE A 107 -25.72 -38.81 4.24
N LEU A 108 -25.79 -37.48 4.37
CA LEU A 108 -24.60 -36.64 4.58
C LEU A 108 -23.92 -36.94 5.92
N ARG A 109 -24.71 -37.31 6.94
CA ARG A 109 -24.19 -37.77 8.23
C ARG A 109 -23.42 -39.08 8.11
N GLU A 110 -23.90 -40.03 7.32
CA GLU A 110 -23.17 -41.28 7.05
C GLU A 110 -21.85 -41.03 6.29
N GLU A 111 -21.84 -40.10 5.33
CA GLU A 111 -20.60 -39.67 4.65
C GLU A 111 -19.58 -39.10 5.64
N MET A 112 -20.02 -38.20 6.53
CA MET A 112 -19.16 -37.60 7.56
C MET A 112 -18.67 -38.62 8.59
N ASN A 113 -19.52 -39.54 9.02
CA ASN A 113 -19.12 -40.64 9.89
C ASN A 113 -18.09 -41.56 9.23
N GLY A 114 -18.18 -41.77 7.91
CA GLY A 114 -17.19 -42.48 7.12
C GLY A 114 -15.82 -41.78 7.14
N VAL A 115 -15.79 -40.46 7.00
CA VAL A 115 -14.55 -39.66 7.07
C VAL A 115 -13.97 -39.70 8.49
N LEU A 116 -14.77 -39.46 9.52
CA LEU A 116 -14.33 -39.50 10.91
C LEU A 116 -13.75 -40.86 11.29
N LYS A 117 -14.42 -41.95 10.91
CA LYS A 117 -13.93 -43.32 11.11
C LYS A 117 -12.62 -43.58 10.36
N PHE A 118 -12.46 -43.05 9.15
CA PHE A 118 -11.21 -43.18 8.40
C PHE A 118 -10.04 -42.53 9.15
N TYR A 119 -10.24 -41.37 9.78
CA TYR A 119 -9.22 -40.69 10.58
C TYR A 119 -9.08 -41.17 12.03
N GLY A 120 -9.90 -42.15 12.46
CA GLY A 120 -9.81 -42.77 13.78
C GLY A 120 -10.64 -42.08 14.87
N PHE A 121 -11.66 -41.33 14.49
CA PHE A 121 -12.57 -40.60 15.37
C PHE A 121 -13.92 -41.31 15.51
N ASP A 122 -14.53 -41.22 16.70
CA ASP A 122 -15.86 -41.79 16.97
C ASP A 122 -16.95 -41.23 16.03
N PRO A 123 -17.98 -42.00 15.67
CA PRO A 123 -19.09 -41.50 14.85
C PRO A 123 -19.94 -40.47 15.62
N LEU A 124 -20.60 -39.59 14.88
CA LEU A 124 -21.53 -38.59 15.42
C LEU A 124 -22.79 -39.30 15.97
N HIS A 125 -23.04 -39.14 17.26
CA HIS A 125 -24.20 -39.70 17.97
C HIS A 125 -25.08 -38.60 18.55
N GLU A 126 -26.37 -38.92 18.72
CA GLU A 126 -27.31 -38.10 19.48
C GLU A 126 -26.97 -38.25 20.97
N HIS A 127 -26.57 -37.15 21.62
CA HIS A 127 -26.26 -37.16 23.04
C HIS A 127 -27.55 -36.97 23.86
N HIS A 128 -28.09 -38.06 24.42
CA HIS A 128 -29.01 -37.95 25.54
C HIS A 128 -28.20 -37.62 26.80
N HIS A 129 -28.41 -36.42 27.35
CA HIS A 129 -27.91 -36.07 28.68
C HIS A 129 -28.55 -37.00 29.72
N ALA A 130 -27.73 -37.84 30.36
CA ALA A 130 -28.04 -38.48 31.63
C ALA A 130 -27.24 -37.76 32.72
N ASP A 131 -27.97 -36.96 33.49
CA ASP A 131 -27.84 -36.59 34.90
C ASP A 131 -26.46 -36.64 35.59
N GLY A 132 -26.10 -35.50 36.19
CA GLY A 132 -25.29 -35.48 37.42
C GLY A 132 -24.11 -34.51 37.43
N GLU A 133 -24.38 -33.22 37.64
CA GLU A 133 -24.01 -32.48 38.87
C GLU A 133 -23.89 -30.97 38.61
N GLU A 134 -24.66 -30.27 39.42
CA GLU A 134 -24.92 -28.84 39.44
C GLU A 134 -23.68 -28.04 39.84
N ASN A 135 -23.51 -26.87 39.22
CA ASN A 135 -23.14 -25.68 39.98
C ASN A 135 -23.82 -24.47 39.32
N GLU A 136 -24.80 -23.94 40.06
CA GLU A 136 -25.55 -22.73 39.79
C GLU A 136 -24.63 -21.51 39.62
N VAL A 137 -24.93 -20.65 38.63
CA VAL A 137 -24.98 -19.20 38.85
C VAL A 137 -26.08 -18.56 37.96
N ASP A 138 -27.13 -18.16 38.65
CA ASP A 138 -28.05 -17.02 38.51
C ASP A 138 -28.62 -16.54 37.15
N ILE A 139 -29.94 -16.30 37.24
CA ILE A 139 -30.98 -16.31 36.22
C ILE A 139 -31.26 -14.91 35.61
N ASP A 140 -30.27 -14.02 35.56
CA ASP A 140 -30.48 -12.65 35.02
C ASP A 140 -29.95 -12.43 33.60
N SER A 141 -29.45 -13.47 32.92
CA SER A 141 -28.81 -13.38 31.59
C SER A 141 -29.62 -13.94 30.41
N LEU A 142 -30.85 -14.41 30.63
CA LEU A 142 -31.59 -15.23 29.64
C LEU A 142 -32.90 -14.62 29.10
N LYS A 143 -33.12 -13.30 29.25
CA LYS A 143 -34.30 -12.63 28.68
C LYS A 143 -34.08 -11.93 27.32
N ASP A 144 -32.87 -11.90 26.77
CA ASP A 144 -32.58 -11.07 25.59
C ASP A 144 -32.38 -11.83 24.26
N LEU A 145 -32.72 -13.12 24.17
CA LEU A 145 -32.53 -13.90 22.95
C LEU A 145 -33.75 -14.72 22.51
N VAL A 146 -34.96 -14.15 22.49
CA VAL A 146 -35.94 -14.39 21.41
C VAL A 146 -36.93 -13.22 21.37
N THR A 147 -36.66 -12.22 20.53
CA THR A 147 -37.70 -11.49 19.81
C THR A 147 -37.19 -11.19 18.42
N ILE A 148 -37.97 -11.58 17.42
CA ILE A 148 -37.72 -11.32 16.00
C ILE A 148 -37.98 -9.84 15.73
N PRO A 149 -37.06 -9.13 15.06
CA PRO A 149 -37.47 -8.13 14.08
C PRO A 149 -36.77 -8.29 12.73
N SER A 150 -37.56 -8.01 11.71
CA SER A 150 -37.20 -7.65 10.34
C SER A 150 -36.14 -6.52 10.26
N ASP A 151 -35.38 -6.54 9.15
CA ASP A 151 -34.47 -5.51 8.60
C ASP A 151 -33.05 -5.37 9.24
N PRO A 152 -32.03 -4.81 8.55
CA PRO A 152 -31.66 -4.80 7.13
C PRO A 152 -30.22 -5.37 6.92
N VAL A 153 -29.73 -5.33 5.68
CA VAL A 153 -28.30 -5.47 5.29
C VAL A 153 -27.34 -5.01 6.40
N LYS A 154 -26.42 -5.89 6.84
CA LYS A 154 -25.35 -5.58 7.81
C LYS A 154 -24.72 -4.21 7.54
N MET A 155 -25.18 -3.18 8.27
CA MET A 155 -24.46 -1.94 8.45
C MET A 155 -23.20 -2.31 9.22
N ILE A 156 -22.07 -2.28 8.52
CA ILE A 156 -20.76 -2.33 9.13
C ILE A 156 -20.73 -1.20 10.16
N ASP A 157 -20.60 -1.52 11.44
CA ASP A 157 -20.42 -0.51 12.49
C ASP A 157 -19.05 0.14 12.29
N VAL A 158 -19.05 1.21 11.51
CA VAL A 158 -17.88 2.03 11.19
C VAL A 158 -17.24 2.56 12.48
N GLN A 159 -18.04 2.77 13.53
CA GLN A 159 -17.58 3.25 14.83
C GLN A 159 -16.73 2.20 15.57
N ALA A 160 -17.11 0.91 15.53
CA ALA A 160 -16.32 -0.17 16.15
C ALA A 160 -14.95 -0.38 15.44
N ARG A 161 -14.88 -0.12 14.13
CA ARG A 161 -13.64 -0.18 13.35
C ARG A 161 -12.77 1.08 13.51
N ILE A 162 -13.38 2.24 13.71
CA ILE A 162 -12.69 3.49 14.11
C ILE A 162 -12.14 3.38 15.55
N ASN A 163 -12.87 2.69 16.43
CA ASN A 163 -12.50 2.50 17.84
C ASN A 163 -11.52 1.33 18.07
N GLN A 164 -11.25 0.49 17.07
CA GLN A 164 -10.00 -0.28 17.02
C GLN A 164 -8.86 0.70 16.76
N GLY A 165 -8.53 1.45 17.81
CA GLY A 165 -7.58 2.53 17.80
C GLY A 165 -6.26 2.09 17.18
N ASN A 166 -5.60 3.06 16.54
CA ASN A 166 -4.20 3.05 16.19
C ASN A 166 -3.42 2.12 17.13
N LYS A 167 -3.13 0.90 16.66
CA LYS A 167 -2.07 0.11 17.28
C LYS A 167 -0.85 1.00 17.19
N VAL A 168 -0.45 1.57 18.33
CA VAL A 168 0.77 2.33 18.49
C VAL A 168 1.84 1.54 17.76
N VAL A 169 2.34 2.10 16.65
CA VAL A 169 3.38 1.46 15.86
C VAL A 169 4.57 1.38 16.80
N LYS A 170 4.78 0.19 17.38
CA LYS A 170 5.94 -0.08 18.22
C LYS A 170 7.18 0.33 17.43
N GLU A 171 7.95 1.24 18.02
CA GLU A 171 9.15 1.81 17.45
C GLU A 171 10.11 0.73 16.94
N GLY A 172 10.66 0.95 15.74
CA GLY A 172 12.03 0.52 15.43
C GLY A 172 12.26 -0.86 14.83
N VAL A 173 11.29 -1.77 14.75
CA VAL A 173 11.51 -3.04 14.02
C VAL A 173 11.12 -2.85 12.56
N ALA A 174 12.13 -2.90 11.66
CA ALA A 174 11.89 -2.95 10.22
C ALA A 174 11.04 -4.19 9.93
N LYS A 175 9.73 -3.99 9.74
CA LYS A 175 8.82 -5.07 9.34
C LYS A 175 9.30 -5.57 7.98
N THR A 176 9.81 -6.80 7.95
CA THR A 176 10.18 -7.47 6.72
C THR A 176 8.90 -7.96 6.05
N TYR A 177 8.58 -7.38 4.89
CA TYR A 177 7.44 -7.79 4.09
C TYR A 177 7.93 -8.68 2.94
N SER A 178 7.27 -9.81 2.70
CA SER A 178 7.56 -10.68 1.54
C SER A 178 6.86 -10.23 0.27
N HIS A 179 5.69 -9.59 0.41
CA HIS A 179 4.84 -9.19 -0.71
C HIS A 179 4.30 -7.76 -0.50
N LEU A 180 4.04 -7.07 -1.61
CA LEU A 180 3.41 -5.75 -1.64
C LEU A 180 2.11 -5.85 -2.45
N LYS A 181 0.97 -5.51 -1.85
CA LYS A 181 -0.35 -5.43 -2.50
C LYS A 181 -0.71 -3.95 -2.70
N ILE A 182 -1.24 -3.62 -3.88
CA ILE A 182 -1.81 -2.29 -4.17
C ILE A 182 -3.32 -2.46 -4.38
N ARG A 183 -4.10 -1.56 -3.77
CA ARG A 183 -5.56 -1.54 -3.87
C ARG A 183 -6.09 -0.10 -3.94
N ILE A 184 -7.36 0.05 -4.27
CA ILE A 184 -8.05 1.34 -4.18
C ILE A 184 -8.36 1.61 -2.71
N ALA A 185 -8.05 2.82 -2.23
CA ALA A 185 -8.36 3.22 -0.87
C ALA A 185 -9.84 3.62 -0.77
N SER A 186 -10.56 3.06 0.20
CA SER A 186 -11.92 3.51 0.51
C SER A 186 -11.88 4.84 1.28
N PRO A 187 -12.96 5.64 1.26
CA PRO A 187 -13.05 6.87 2.06
C PRO A 187 -12.80 6.62 3.55
N ASP A 188 -13.29 5.50 4.09
CA ASP A 188 -13.13 5.15 5.50
C ASP A 188 -11.68 4.79 5.83
N GLU A 189 -10.98 4.09 4.94
CA GLU A 189 -9.54 3.81 5.09
C GLU A 189 -8.71 5.10 5.07
N ILE A 190 -9.06 6.07 4.22
CA ILE A 190 -8.40 7.38 4.19
C ILE A 190 -8.59 8.11 5.52
N ARG A 191 -9.78 8.04 6.13
CA ARG A 191 -10.04 8.61 7.47
C ARG A 191 -9.25 7.88 8.55
N GLN A 192 -9.13 6.55 8.48
CA GLN A 192 -8.33 5.76 9.42
C GLN A 192 -6.83 6.08 9.37
N TRP A 193 -6.27 6.39 8.21
CA TRP A 193 -4.88 6.83 8.10
C TRP A 193 -4.64 8.22 8.66
N SER A 194 -5.70 9.00 8.80
CA SER A 194 -5.61 10.39 9.18
C SER A 194 -5.60 10.58 10.69
N TYR A 195 -4.72 11.48 11.13
CA TYR A 195 -4.65 11.95 12.51
C TYR A 195 -5.51 13.20 12.76
N GLY A 196 -6.17 13.74 11.72
CA GLY A 196 -7.04 14.90 11.86
C GLY A 196 -7.40 15.56 10.54
N GLU A 197 -8.52 16.28 10.56
CA GLU A 197 -9.05 17.05 9.43
C GLU A 197 -8.35 18.41 9.32
N VAL A 198 -7.87 18.75 8.12
CA VAL A 198 -7.34 20.09 7.80
C VAL A 198 -8.49 20.97 7.33
N LYS A 199 -8.82 22.00 8.12
CA LYS A 199 -9.98 22.87 7.87
C LYS A 199 -9.59 24.18 7.19
N THR A 200 -8.46 24.76 7.59
CA THR A 200 -8.01 26.05 7.07
C THR A 200 -6.91 25.87 6.04
N HIS A 201 -6.87 26.78 5.07
CA HIS A 201 -5.87 26.81 4.00
C HIS A 201 -4.58 27.54 4.42
N GLU A 202 -4.53 27.97 5.68
CA GLU A 202 -3.41 28.67 6.29
C GLU A 202 -2.25 27.71 6.57
N THR A 203 -1.04 28.24 6.64
CA THR A 203 0.19 27.43 6.75
C THR A 203 0.92 27.77 8.03
N ILE A 204 1.63 28.89 8.03
CA ILE A 204 2.38 29.42 9.17
C ILE A 204 1.99 30.88 9.40
N ASN A 205 2.08 31.31 10.65
CA ASN A 205 1.88 32.69 11.02
C ASN A 205 3.04 33.55 10.50
N TYR A 206 2.72 34.64 9.80
CA TYR A 206 3.74 35.52 9.20
C TYR A 206 4.64 36.24 10.21
N ARG A 207 4.19 36.46 11.46
CA ARG A 207 5.00 37.13 12.50
C ARG A 207 5.80 36.15 13.33
N THR A 208 5.15 35.08 13.81
CA THR A 208 5.76 34.16 14.78
C THR A 208 6.44 32.96 14.10
N SER A 209 6.23 32.75 12.80
CA SER A 209 6.65 31.56 12.05
C SER A 209 6.16 30.23 12.66
N LYS A 210 5.17 30.28 13.56
CA LYS A 210 4.55 29.09 14.15
C LYS A 210 3.47 28.55 13.21
N PRO A 211 3.26 27.23 13.15
CA PRO A 211 2.15 26.66 12.39
C PRO A 211 0.79 27.12 12.90
N GLU A 212 -0.13 27.38 11.98
CA GLU A 212 -1.50 27.77 12.33
C GLU A 212 -2.36 26.56 12.74
N GLU A 213 -3.32 26.79 13.64
CA GLU A 213 -4.24 25.77 14.10
C GLU A 213 -5.24 25.35 13.01
N GLY A 214 -5.41 24.04 12.81
CA GLY A 214 -6.28 23.50 11.76
C GLY A 214 -5.78 23.72 10.32
N GLY A 215 -4.59 24.33 10.15
CA GLY A 215 -3.96 24.58 8.86
C GLY A 215 -3.14 23.41 8.34
N LEU A 216 -2.50 23.64 7.18
CA LEU A 216 -1.70 22.63 6.47
C LEU A 216 -0.44 22.18 7.23
N PHE A 217 0.00 22.89 8.25
CA PHE A 217 1.18 22.54 9.05
C PHE A 217 0.85 22.29 10.53
N CYS A 218 -0.44 22.21 10.88
CA CYS A 218 -0.94 22.14 12.24
C CYS A 218 -0.25 21.04 13.08
N GLU A 219 0.30 21.44 14.22
CA GLU A 219 1.03 20.53 15.11
C GLU A 219 0.12 19.50 15.80
N ARG A 220 -1.16 19.83 16.00
CA ARG A 220 -2.14 18.89 16.57
C ARG A 220 -2.39 17.69 15.65
N ILE A 221 -2.41 17.91 14.34
CA ILE A 221 -2.68 16.87 13.34
C ILE A 221 -1.40 16.09 13.03
N PHE A 222 -0.32 16.81 12.71
CA PHE A 222 0.89 16.19 12.18
C PHE A 222 1.95 15.85 13.25
N GLY A 223 1.82 16.38 14.46
CA GLY A 223 2.80 16.23 15.55
C GLY A 223 3.66 17.47 15.77
N PRO A 224 4.51 17.48 16.82
CA PRO A 224 5.26 18.66 17.26
C PRO A 224 6.44 19.01 16.33
N THR A 225 6.74 20.30 16.14
CA THR A 225 7.90 20.74 15.31
C THR A 225 9.25 20.44 15.98
N ARG A 226 9.28 20.33 17.31
CA ARG A 226 10.49 20.06 18.09
C ARG A 226 10.31 18.82 18.97
N ASP A 227 11.39 18.08 19.18
CA ASP A 227 11.34 16.82 19.93
C ASP A 227 10.93 17.04 21.39
N TYR A 228 9.91 16.30 21.82
CA TYR A 228 9.41 16.30 23.19
C TYR A 228 8.98 17.70 23.67
N GLN A 229 8.51 18.55 22.75
CA GLN A 229 8.08 19.92 23.06
C GLN A 229 6.77 20.26 22.34
N CYS A 230 5.77 20.70 23.11
CA CYS A 230 4.52 21.24 22.57
C CYS A 230 4.63 22.74 22.26
N ALA A 231 3.68 23.30 21.49
CA ALA A 231 3.69 24.71 21.07
C ALA A 231 3.78 25.74 22.21
N CYS A 232 3.15 25.43 23.35
CA CYS A 232 3.04 26.32 24.51
C CYS A 232 4.13 26.11 25.57
N GLY A 233 4.84 24.99 25.53
CA GLY A 233 5.65 24.48 26.64
C GLY A 233 7.16 24.54 26.42
N LYS A 234 7.88 24.32 27.51
CA LYS A 234 9.31 23.93 27.49
C LYS A 234 9.42 22.43 27.23
N LYS A 235 10.59 21.97 26.80
CA LYS A 235 10.87 20.56 26.52
C LYS A 235 10.58 19.68 27.75
N GLN A 236 9.84 18.59 27.56
CA GLN A 236 9.47 17.63 28.61
C GLN A 236 9.88 16.21 28.19
N SER A 237 10.99 15.70 28.72
CA SER A 237 11.53 14.38 28.38
C SER A 237 10.81 13.20 29.05
N GLY A 238 10.08 13.43 30.16
CA GLY A 238 9.40 12.37 30.93
C GLY A 238 8.01 11.99 30.43
N ASN A 239 7.31 12.89 29.73
CA ASN A 239 5.88 12.73 29.39
C ASN A 239 5.68 12.28 27.94
N LYS A 240 6.31 11.16 27.54
CA LYS A 240 6.18 10.66 26.16
C LYS A 240 4.75 10.20 25.87
N GLY A 241 4.16 10.68 24.79
CA GLY A 241 2.81 10.31 24.35
C GLY A 241 1.67 10.99 25.11
N GLN A 242 1.97 11.90 26.05
CA GLN A 242 0.94 12.68 26.72
C GLN A 242 0.48 13.85 25.83
N VAL A 243 -0.83 14.06 25.73
CA VAL A 243 -1.41 15.22 25.05
C VAL A 243 -1.43 16.42 25.99
N CYS A 244 -0.89 17.56 25.55
CA CYS A 244 -0.88 18.78 26.35
C CYS A 244 -2.29 19.35 26.53
N SER A 245 -2.70 19.61 27.77
CA SER A 245 -4.04 20.14 28.10
C SER A 245 -4.33 21.53 27.53
N LYS A 246 -3.30 22.35 27.28
CA LYS A 246 -3.46 23.72 26.77
C LYS A 246 -3.57 23.82 25.26
N CYS A 247 -2.70 23.10 24.53
CA CYS A 247 -2.63 23.19 23.06
C CYS A 247 -3.12 21.94 22.33
N GLY A 248 -3.41 20.85 23.04
CA GLY A 248 -3.86 19.59 22.45
C GLY A 248 -2.80 18.88 21.61
N ILE A 249 -1.53 19.30 21.66
CA ILE A 249 -0.42 18.68 20.92
C ILE A 249 0.14 17.53 21.74
N GLU A 250 0.33 16.39 21.08
CA GLU A 250 0.99 15.21 21.64
C GLU A 250 2.49 15.44 21.79
N ILE A 251 3.04 15.13 22.96
CA ILE A 251 4.48 15.25 23.24
C ILE A 251 5.20 14.00 22.72
N THR A 252 5.69 14.08 21.49
CA THR A 252 6.45 13.03 20.81
C THR A 252 7.70 13.59 20.12
N GLU A 253 8.43 12.73 19.42
CA GLU A 253 9.51 13.16 18.53
C GLU A 253 8.95 13.88 17.30
N SER A 254 9.71 14.82 16.75
CA SER A 254 9.33 15.55 15.53
C SER A 254 9.29 14.65 14.29
N LYS A 255 10.00 13.51 14.31
CA LYS A 255 10.05 12.53 13.23
C LYS A 255 8.66 12.04 12.79
N VAL A 256 7.68 12.01 13.70
CA VAL A 256 6.30 11.61 13.40
C VAL A 256 5.65 12.51 12.34
N ARG A 257 6.12 13.76 12.18
CA ARG A 257 5.64 14.72 11.16
C ARG A 257 5.94 14.30 9.72
N ARG A 258 6.81 13.30 9.54
CA ARG A 258 7.09 12.68 8.24
C ARG A 258 6.17 11.51 7.92
N GLU A 259 5.48 10.96 8.92
CA GLU A 259 4.68 9.74 8.82
C GLU A 259 3.17 10.01 8.95
N ARG A 260 2.76 10.94 9.83
CA ARG A 260 1.35 11.24 10.08
C ARG A 260 0.69 11.96 8.91
N MET A 261 -0.44 11.43 8.44
CA MET A 261 -1.25 12.01 7.37
C MET A 261 -2.43 12.81 7.94
N GLY A 262 -2.85 13.83 7.20
CA GLY A 262 -4.11 14.56 7.44
C GLY A 262 -5.14 14.16 6.39
N HIS A 263 -6.37 14.64 6.51
CA HIS A 263 -7.37 14.53 5.45
C HIS A 263 -8.15 15.84 5.28
N ILE A 264 -8.80 15.99 4.13
CA ILE A 264 -9.73 17.07 3.81
C ILE A 264 -11.06 16.40 3.48
N GLU A 265 -12.09 16.72 4.26
CA GLU A 265 -13.46 16.31 3.97
C GLU A 265 -14.02 17.20 2.85
N LEU A 266 -14.47 16.61 1.75
CA LEU A 266 -14.98 17.37 0.61
C LEU A 266 -16.48 17.62 0.76
N GLU A 267 -16.88 18.84 0.46
CA GLU A 267 -18.30 19.25 0.47
C GLU A 267 -19.06 18.70 -0.75
N ALA A 268 -18.36 18.30 -1.79
CA ALA A 268 -18.92 17.58 -2.93
C ALA A 268 -17.94 16.48 -3.38
N PRO A 269 -18.44 15.31 -3.79
CA PRO A 269 -17.58 14.24 -4.29
C PRO A 269 -16.81 14.69 -5.53
N ILE A 270 -15.64 14.12 -5.73
CA ILE A 270 -14.74 14.42 -6.86
C ILE A 270 -14.34 13.12 -7.55
N VAL A 271 -14.39 13.09 -8.88
CA VAL A 271 -13.91 11.93 -9.63
C VAL A 271 -12.38 11.95 -9.67
N HIS A 272 -11.73 10.84 -9.34
CA HIS A 272 -10.27 10.77 -9.41
C HIS A 272 -9.78 10.80 -10.87
N THR A 273 -8.94 11.80 -11.22
CA THR A 273 -8.52 12.09 -12.60
C THR A 273 -7.86 10.90 -13.31
N TRP A 274 -7.10 10.05 -12.62
CA TRP A 274 -6.50 8.86 -13.22
C TRP A 274 -7.52 7.88 -13.81
N TYR A 275 -8.69 7.69 -13.19
CA TYR A 275 -9.70 6.77 -13.72
C TYR A 275 -10.57 7.40 -14.80
N LEU A 276 -10.62 8.73 -14.84
CA LEU A 276 -11.39 9.51 -15.82
C LEU A 276 -10.60 9.75 -17.12
N LYS A 277 -9.42 10.38 -17.02
CA LYS A 277 -8.66 10.93 -18.16
C LYS A 277 -7.56 10.02 -18.70
N ASN A 278 -7.14 8.98 -17.98
CA ASN A 278 -6.16 8.05 -18.53
C ASN A 278 -6.78 7.29 -19.70
N SER A 279 -6.02 7.07 -20.77
CA SER A 279 -6.45 6.22 -21.87
C SER A 279 -5.91 4.81 -21.63
N PRO A 280 -6.77 3.77 -21.55
CA PRO A 280 -8.24 3.82 -21.61
C PRO A 280 -8.89 4.27 -20.29
N SER A 281 -10.02 4.99 -20.39
CA SER A 281 -10.77 5.47 -19.23
C SER A 281 -11.53 4.32 -18.57
N ARG A 282 -11.14 3.95 -17.35
CA ARG A 282 -11.71 2.81 -16.63
C ARG A 282 -13.17 3.07 -16.25
N LEU A 283 -13.49 4.30 -15.83
CA LEU A 283 -14.86 4.72 -15.51
C LEU A 283 -15.78 4.67 -16.74
N ALA A 284 -15.32 5.18 -17.88
CA ALA A 284 -16.11 5.17 -19.11
C ALA A 284 -16.38 3.74 -19.60
N ILE A 285 -15.38 2.86 -19.54
CA ILE A 285 -15.52 1.44 -19.89
C ILE A 285 -16.54 0.76 -18.97
N LEU A 286 -16.43 0.97 -17.65
CA LEU A 286 -17.29 0.33 -16.66
C LEU A 286 -18.76 0.74 -16.86
N LEU A 287 -19.03 2.04 -17.01
CA LEU A 287 -20.38 2.57 -17.21
C LEU A 287 -20.94 2.29 -18.62
N GLY A 288 -20.08 1.99 -19.60
CA GLY A 288 -20.46 1.74 -20.99
C GLY A 288 -20.64 3.01 -21.84
N ILE A 289 -20.13 4.15 -21.37
CA ILE A 289 -20.30 5.50 -21.96
C ILE A 289 -19.03 5.89 -22.71
N LYS A 290 -19.11 6.81 -23.69
CA LYS A 290 -17.90 7.37 -24.33
C LYS A 290 -17.14 8.28 -23.35
N ALA A 291 -15.82 8.25 -23.37
CA ALA A 291 -14.99 9.02 -22.42
C ALA A 291 -15.27 10.53 -22.47
N LYS A 292 -15.35 11.14 -23.66
CA LYS A 292 -15.65 12.57 -23.84
C LYS A 292 -17.00 12.97 -23.21
N GLN A 293 -18.00 12.13 -23.42
CA GLN A 293 -19.35 12.30 -22.88
C GLN A 293 -19.35 12.23 -21.34
N LEU A 294 -18.59 11.31 -20.76
CA LEU A 294 -18.43 11.23 -19.31
C LEU A 294 -17.71 12.46 -18.74
N GLU A 295 -16.68 12.97 -19.43
CA GLU A 295 -15.99 14.21 -19.02
C GLU A 295 -16.95 15.41 -19.00
N GLU A 296 -17.82 15.55 -20.01
CA GLU A 296 -18.83 16.62 -20.08
C GLU A 296 -19.79 16.57 -18.87
N VAL A 297 -20.18 15.38 -18.42
CA VAL A 297 -21.01 15.21 -17.21
C VAL A 297 -20.22 15.57 -15.95
N VAL A 298 -18.98 15.09 -15.80
CA VAL A 298 -18.15 15.36 -14.60
C VAL A 298 -17.83 16.85 -14.44
N TYR A 299 -17.56 17.56 -15.53
CA TYR A 299 -17.29 19.00 -15.50
C TYR A 299 -18.56 19.88 -15.53
N HIS A 300 -19.72 19.29 -15.22
CA HIS A 300 -20.99 19.98 -15.12
C HIS A 300 -21.46 20.66 -16.43
N ALA A 301 -21.03 20.18 -17.60
CA ALA A 301 -21.51 20.68 -18.89
C ALA A 301 -22.82 20.00 -19.33
N SER A 302 -23.00 18.73 -18.96
CA SER A 302 -24.18 17.93 -19.33
C SER A 302 -24.77 17.20 -18.12
N TYR A 303 -26.01 16.74 -18.27
CA TYR A 303 -26.71 15.91 -17.29
C TYR A 303 -26.74 14.46 -17.77
N ILE A 304 -26.77 13.53 -16.82
CA ILE A 304 -26.95 12.10 -17.08
C ILE A 304 -28.20 11.61 -16.36
N VAL A 305 -29.05 10.88 -17.08
CA VAL A 305 -30.28 10.31 -16.53
C VAL A 305 -29.92 9.15 -15.59
N THR A 306 -30.21 9.33 -14.31
CA THR A 306 -30.05 8.31 -13.25
C THR A 306 -31.28 7.43 -13.17
N ASP A 307 -32.47 8.03 -13.15
CA ASP A 307 -33.75 7.33 -13.19
C ASP A 307 -34.64 7.91 -14.31
N PRO A 308 -34.97 7.13 -15.35
CA PRO A 308 -35.84 7.60 -16.43
C PRO A 308 -37.31 7.80 -16.00
N GLY A 309 -37.76 7.16 -14.91
CA GLY A 309 -39.15 7.25 -14.44
C GLY A 309 -40.18 6.99 -15.55
N THR A 310 -41.12 7.91 -15.75
CA THR A 310 -42.16 7.79 -16.80
C THR A 310 -41.84 8.56 -18.08
N ALA A 311 -40.69 9.24 -18.15
CA ALA A 311 -40.29 9.97 -19.34
C ALA A 311 -39.77 8.99 -20.43
N PRO A 312 -39.85 9.35 -21.73
CA PRO A 312 -39.33 8.52 -22.82
C PRO A 312 -37.79 8.61 -22.91
N LEU A 313 -37.11 8.39 -21.78
CA LEU A 313 -35.67 8.49 -21.63
C LEU A 313 -35.08 7.12 -21.29
N SER A 314 -33.83 6.93 -21.69
CA SER A 314 -33.06 5.74 -21.31
C SER A 314 -32.10 6.04 -20.17
N LYS A 315 -31.89 5.07 -19.26
CA LYS A 315 -30.90 5.19 -18.20
C LYS A 315 -29.50 5.39 -18.81
N LYS A 316 -28.69 6.27 -18.22
CA LYS A 316 -27.37 6.70 -18.74
C LYS A 316 -27.41 7.53 -20.03
N GLN A 317 -28.59 7.97 -20.47
CA GLN A 317 -28.70 8.95 -21.54
C GLN A 317 -28.16 10.30 -21.06
N ILE A 318 -27.43 10.97 -21.94
CA ILE A 318 -26.84 12.28 -21.66
C ILE A 318 -27.73 13.35 -22.28
N LEU A 319 -28.04 14.37 -21.49
CA LEU A 319 -28.90 15.49 -21.87
C LEU A 319 -28.07 16.78 -21.84
N SER A 320 -28.30 17.63 -22.83
CA SER A 320 -27.80 19.00 -22.79
C SER A 320 -28.55 19.82 -21.74
N GLU A 321 -28.03 20.98 -21.35
CA GLU A 321 -28.71 21.87 -20.40
C GLU A 321 -30.05 22.37 -20.94
N GLN A 322 -30.14 22.60 -22.26
CA GLN A 322 -31.39 23.01 -22.92
C GLN A 322 -32.42 21.88 -22.93
N ASP A 323 -32.00 20.66 -23.27
CA ASP A 323 -32.89 19.50 -23.30
C ASP A 323 -33.37 19.14 -21.90
N PHE A 324 -32.50 19.25 -20.89
CA PHE A 324 -32.87 19.05 -19.50
C PHE A 324 -33.93 20.06 -19.04
N SER A 325 -33.79 21.35 -19.37
CA SER A 325 -34.80 22.36 -19.04
C SER A 325 -36.14 22.05 -19.68
N ARG A 326 -36.15 21.76 -20.99
CA ARG A 326 -37.37 21.42 -21.74
C ARG A 326 -38.08 20.19 -21.16
N LEU A 327 -37.34 19.10 -20.95
CA LEU A 327 -37.92 17.86 -20.40
C LEU A 327 -38.37 18.04 -18.95
N SER A 328 -37.66 18.85 -18.16
CA SER A 328 -38.04 19.16 -16.78
C SER A 328 -39.34 19.97 -16.72
N GLU A 329 -39.61 20.82 -17.72
CA GLU A 329 -40.86 21.55 -17.87
C GLU A 329 -42.00 20.63 -18.36
N GLU A 330 -41.74 19.73 -19.30
CA GLU A 330 -42.77 18.81 -19.83
C GLU A 330 -43.19 17.73 -18.82
N TYR A 331 -42.23 17.12 -18.13
CA TYR A 331 -42.45 15.92 -17.32
C TYR A 331 -42.46 16.19 -15.80
N TYR A 332 -42.35 17.45 -15.34
CA TYR A 332 -42.46 17.88 -13.92
C TYR A 332 -42.04 16.81 -12.88
N ASN A 333 -40.74 16.68 -12.61
CA ASN A 333 -40.12 15.75 -11.64
C ASN A 333 -40.36 14.24 -11.88
N LYS A 334 -40.95 13.82 -13.00
CA LYS A 334 -41.17 12.39 -13.29
C LYS A 334 -39.93 11.63 -13.77
N PHE A 335 -38.77 12.27 -13.84
CA PHE A 335 -37.47 11.64 -14.09
C PHE A 335 -36.39 12.35 -13.27
N THR A 336 -35.29 11.65 -12.98
CA THR A 336 -34.13 12.24 -12.31
C THR A 336 -32.92 12.22 -13.25
N ALA A 337 -32.33 13.40 -13.44
CA ALA A 337 -31.05 13.53 -14.11
C ALA A 337 -30.12 14.41 -13.26
N LEU A 338 -28.93 13.89 -13.02
CA LEU A 338 -27.93 14.53 -12.17
C LEU A 338 -26.69 14.91 -13.00
N THR A 339 -25.83 15.74 -12.43
CA THR A 339 -24.61 16.20 -13.09
C THR A 339 -23.42 16.18 -12.11
N GLY A 340 -22.20 16.12 -12.63
CA GLY A 340 -20.97 16.06 -11.86
C GLY A 340 -20.63 14.67 -11.33
N ALA A 341 -19.67 14.65 -10.40
CA ALA A 341 -19.17 13.43 -9.77
C ALA A 341 -20.24 12.66 -8.97
N GLU A 342 -21.23 13.38 -8.42
CA GLU A 342 -22.34 12.83 -7.64
C GLU A 342 -23.21 11.89 -8.49
N ALA A 343 -23.53 12.30 -9.72
CA ALA A 343 -24.24 11.47 -10.67
C ALA A 343 -23.47 10.20 -11.03
N VAL A 344 -22.15 10.33 -11.23
CA VAL A 344 -21.27 9.19 -11.52
C VAL A 344 -21.23 8.23 -10.34
N LYS A 345 -21.16 8.74 -9.11
CA LYS A 345 -21.13 7.93 -7.88
C LYS A 345 -22.40 7.10 -7.73
N ILE A 346 -23.58 7.70 -7.90
CA ILE A 346 -24.87 7.00 -7.82
C ILE A 346 -24.95 5.89 -8.87
N LEU A 347 -24.57 6.19 -10.12
CA LEU A 347 -24.56 5.18 -11.20
C LEU A 347 -23.58 4.02 -10.95
N LEU A 348 -22.51 4.25 -10.20
CA LEU A 348 -21.56 3.21 -9.80
C LEU A 348 -22.10 2.37 -8.65
N GLN A 349 -22.77 2.98 -7.67
CA GLN A 349 -23.37 2.28 -6.53
C GLN A 349 -24.52 1.36 -6.94
N GLU A 350 -25.29 1.75 -7.96
CA GLU A 350 -26.37 0.92 -8.51
C GLU A 350 -25.88 -0.21 -9.45
N LEU A 351 -24.57 -0.27 -9.72
CA LEU A 351 -24.02 -1.24 -10.66
C LEU A 351 -23.85 -2.61 -10.00
N ASP A 352 -24.68 -3.56 -10.39
CA ASP A 352 -24.53 -4.97 -10.02
C ASP A 352 -23.50 -5.66 -10.94
N LEU A 353 -22.31 -5.93 -10.40
CA LEU A 353 -21.16 -6.48 -11.14
C LEU A 353 -21.47 -7.90 -11.65
N ASP A 354 -22.02 -8.78 -10.81
CA ASP A 354 -22.32 -10.17 -11.17
C ASP A 354 -23.35 -10.26 -12.30
N LYS A 355 -24.40 -9.44 -12.23
CA LYS A 355 -25.40 -9.36 -13.32
C LYS A 355 -24.78 -8.86 -14.61
N GLU A 356 -23.91 -7.84 -14.55
CA GLU A 356 -23.25 -7.32 -15.74
C GLU A 356 -22.26 -8.32 -16.37
N VAL A 357 -21.51 -9.11 -15.57
CA VAL A 357 -20.66 -10.19 -16.10
C VAL A 357 -21.50 -11.20 -16.91
N ARG A 358 -22.65 -11.63 -16.37
CA ARG A 358 -23.56 -12.57 -17.06
C ARG A 358 -24.10 -11.99 -18.37
N ILE A 359 -24.51 -10.72 -18.36
CA ILE A 359 -25.02 -10.02 -19.55
C ILE A 359 -23.93 -9.88 -20.61
N LEU A 360 -22.71 -9.50 -20.21
CA LEU A 360 -21.59 -9.29 -21.13
C LEU A 360 -21.12 -10.61 -21.76
N ARG A 361 -21.04 -11.70 -20.99
CA ARG A 361 -20.72 -13.05 -21.52
C ARG A 361 -21.75 -13.53 -22.54
N ARG A 362 -23.04 -13.25 -22.33
CA ARG A 362 -24.10 -13.56 -23.31
C ARG A 362 -23.95 -12.74 -24.58
N LYS A 363 -23.73 -11.43 -24.46
CA LYS A 363 -23.52 -10.52 -25.60
C LYS A 363 -22.27 -10.87 -26.40
N LEU A 364 -21.24 -11.41 -25.75
CA LEU A 364 -19.99 -11.81 -26.41
C LEU A 364 -20.20 -12.93 -27.45
N LYS A 365 -21.15 -13.84 -27.21
CA LYS A 365 -21.45 -14.96 -28.13
C LYS A 365 -22.06 -14.48 -29.46
N THR A 366 -22.88 -13.42 -29.43
CA THR A 366 -23.63 -12.92 -30.60
C THR A 366 -23.01 -11.67 -31.25
N ALA A 367 -21.93 -11.12 -30.68
CA ALA A 367 -21.36 -9.86 -31.13
C ALA A 367 -20.47 -9.97 -32.38
N SER A 368 -20.57 -8.96 -33.25
CA SER A 368 -19.65 -8.75 -34.38
C SER A 368 -18.24 -8.40 -33.92
N LYS A 369 -17.21 -8.61 -34.77
CA LYS A 369 -15.78 -8.43 -34.45
C LYS A 369 -15.44 -7.12 -33.72
N GLN A 370 -15.91 -5.97 -34.22
CA GLN A 370 -15.65 -4.66 -33.60
C GLN A 370 -16.35 -4.47 -32.25
N LYS A 371 -17.57 -4.99 -32.08
CA LYS A 371 -18.30 -4.92 -30.82
C LYS A 371 -17.72 -5.89 -29.79
N ARG A 372 -17.17 -7.02 -30.26
CA ARG A 372 -16.54 -8.06 -29.44
C ARG A 372 -15.36 -7.49 -28.65
N ASP A 373 -14.45 -6.76 -29.29
CA ASP A 373 -13.28 -6.17 -28.61
C ASP A 373 -13.69 -5.19 -27.49
N LYS A 374 -14.74 -4.39 -27.71
CA LYS A 374 -15.27 -3.46 -26.71
C LYS A 374 -15.91 -4.21 -25.54
N ILE A 375 -16.64 -5.29 -25.81
CA ILE A 375 -17.24 -6.13 -24.78
C ILE A 375 -16.15 -6.84 -23.97
N ILE A 376 -15.11 -7.37 -24.61
CA ILE A 376 -13.97 -8.02 -23.93
C ILE A 376 -13.30 -7.05 -22.96
N LYS A 377 -12.95 -5.84 -23.41
CA LYS A 377 -12.33 -4.82 -22.54
C LYS A 377 -13.22 -4.43 -21.36
N ARG A 378 -14.55 -4.41 -21.54
CA ARG A 378 -15.49 -4.13 -20.45
C ARG A 378 -15.59 -5.30 -19.49
N LEU A 379 -15.70 -6.53 -20.01
CA LEU A 379 -15.75 -7.76 -19.23
C LEU A 379 -14.50 -7.91 -18.37
N GLU A 380 -13.31 -7.67 -18.92
CA GLU A 380 -12.03 -7.72 -18.20
C GLU A 380 -12.02 -6.78 -16.99
N VAL A 381 -12.50 -5.54 -17.15
CA VAL A 381 -12.56 -4.57 -16.04
C VAL A 381 -13.59 -4.99 -14.99
N VAL A 382 -14.78 -5.46 -15.40
CA VAL A 382 -15.83 -5.88 -14.47
C VAL A 382 -15.40 -7.13 -13.69
N GLU A 383 -14.83 -8.14 -14.35
CA GLU A 383 -14.30 -9.34 -13.71
C GLU A 383 -13.13 -9.01 -12.76
N ALA A 384 -12.25 -8.08 -13.14
CA ALA A 384 -11.18 -7.61 -12.26
C ALA A 384 -11.72 -6.93 -10.99
N PHE A 385 -12.82 -6.17 -11.07
CA PHE A 385 -13.49 -5.64 -9.89
C PHE A 385 -14.13 -6.76 -9.06
N ASN A 386 -14.81 -7.71 -9.69
CA ASN A 386 -15.49 -8.81 -9.00
C ASN A 386 -14.52 -9.73 -8.24
N ASN A 387 -13.33 -9.97 -8.81
CA ASN A 387 -12.29 -10.78 -8.18
C ASN A 387 -11.47 -10.00 -7.15
N SER A 388 -11.77 -8.72 -6.93
CA SER A 388 -11.02 -7.85 -6.01
C SER A 388 -11.91 -7.36 -4.88
N ASP A 389 -11.29 -6.97 -3.76
CA ASP A 389 -12.00 -6.36 -2.62
C ASP A 389 -12.46 -4.91 -2.90
N ASN A 390 -12.28 -4.41 -4.12
CA ASN A 390 -12.52 -3.00 -4.46
C ASN A 390 -13.95 -2.78 -4.89
N LYS A 391 -14.56 -1.71 -4.38
CA LYS A 391 -15.85 -1.25 -4.89
C LYS A 391 -15.68 -0.18 -5.98
N PRO A 392 -16.47 -0.21 -7.07
CA PRO A 392 -16.33 0.76 -8.15
C PRO A 392 -16.50 2.23 -7.74
N GLU A 393 -17.37 2.51 -6.78
CA GLU A 393 -17.66 3.85 -6.28
C GLU A 393 -16.46 4.51 -5.60
N TRP A 394 -15.45 3.75 -5.15
CA TRP A 394 -14.23 4.29 -4.55
C TRP A 394 -13.33 5.03 -5.56
N MET A 395 -13.62 4.94 -6.86
CA MET A 395 -13.00 5.80 -7.88
C MET A 395 -13.47 7.26 -7.77
N VAL A 396 -14.58 7.51 -7.07
CA VAL A 396 -15.07 8.83 -6.70
C VAL A 396 -14.71 9.09 -5.24
N MET A 397 -13.96 10.15 -5.00
CA MET A 397 -13.43 10.49 -3.68
C MET A 397 -14.36 11.46 -2.96
N ASP A 398 -14.72 11.12 -1.72
CA ASP A 398 -15.37 12.04 -0.77
C ASP A 398 -14.33 12.74 0.13
N VAL A 399 -13.16 12.14 0.27
CA VAL A 399 -12.10 12.58 1.19
C VAL A 399 -10.77 12.57 0.46
N ILE A 400 -9.98 13.64 0.62
CA ILE A 400 -8.63 13.72 0.05
C ILE A 400 -7.59 13.61 1.18
N PRO A 401 -6.65 12.65 1.10
CA PRO A 401 -5.54 12.58 2.03
C PRO A 401 -4.56 13.74 1.81
N VAL A 402 -4.06 14.30 2.91
CA VAL A 402 -3.02 15.31 2.94
C VAL A 402 -1.69 14.67 3.33
N ILE A 403 -0.71 14.80 2.43
CA ILE A 403 0.64 14.28 2.66
C ILE A 403 1.28 14.98 3.88
N PRO A 404 2.09 14.26 4.67
CA PRO A 404 2.81 14.82 5.81
C PRO A 404 3.62 16.09 5.47
N PRO A 405 3.67 17.10 6.36
CA PRO A 405 4.28 18.41 6.09
C PRO A 405 5.78 18.33 5.77
N ASP A 406 6.51 17.39 6.36
CA ASP A 406 7.96 17.26 6.11
C ASP A 406 8.28 16.74 4.70
N LEU A 407 7.32 16.12 4.03
CA LEU A 407 7.43 15.76 2.61
C LEU A 407 7.08 16.93 1.67
N ARG A 408 6.55 18.03 2.20
CA ARG A 408 6.20 19.27 1.50
C ARG A 408 6.66 20.51 2.30
N PRO A 409 7.96 20.61 2.62
CA PRO A 409 8.44 21.60 3.57
C PRO A 409 8.26 23.04 3.06
N MET A 410 8.21 23.96 4.03
CA MET A 410 8.31 25.40 3.83
C MET A 410 9.54 25.86 4.58
N VAL A 411 10.61 26.19 3.83
CA VAL A 411 11.92 26.48 4.42
C VAL A 411 12.14 27.99 4.36
N PRO A 412 12.46 28.66 5.48
CA PRO A 412 12.85 30.05 5.46
C PRO A 412 14.19 30.21 4.71
N LEU A 413 14.24 31.18 3.81
CA LEU A 413 15.45 31.64 3.13
C LEU A 413 15.92 32.97 3.73
N ASP A 414 17.18 33.30 3.48
CA ASP A 414 17.74 34.59 3.86
C ASP A 414 16.93 35.75 3.27
N GLY A 415 16.67 36.78 4.07
CA GLY A 415 15.85 37.93 3.67
C GLY A 415 14.34 37.77 3.91
N GLY A 416 13.93 36.87 4.83
CA GLY A 416 12.52 36.74 5.26
C GLY A 416 11.59 36.12 4.22
N ARG A 417 12.14 35.54 3.16
CA ARG A 417 11.38 34.81 2.13
C ARG A 417 11.22 33.36 2.56
N PHE A 418 10.20 32.68 2.04
CA PHE A 418 10.01 31.25 2.25
C PHE A 418 10.03 30.52 0.92
N ALA A 419 10.82 29.45 0.85
CA ALA A 419 10.74 28.47 -0.21
C ALA A 419 9.60 27.48 0.11
N THR A 420 8.54 27.53 -0.69
CA THR A 420 7.39 26.62 -0.58
C THR A 420 7.46 25.52 -1.63
N THR A 421 6.95 24.34 -1.29
CA THR A 421 6.72 23.27 -2.26
C THR A 421 5.42 23.53 -3.05
N ASP A 422 5.44 23.28 -4.37
CA ASP A 422 4.29 23.43 -5.29
C ASP A 422 3.00 22.73 -4.78
N LEU A 423 3.13 21.61 -4.04
CA LEU A 423 2.01 20.88 -3.43
C LEU A 423 1.20 21.71 -2.43
N ASN A 424 1.86 22.57 -1.64
CA ASN A 424 1.17 23.38 -0.64
C ASN A 424 0.21 24.37 -1.32
N ASP A 425 0.59 24.90 -2.49
CA ASP A 425 -0.29 25.77 -3.28
C ASP A 425 -1.49 25.02 -3.86
N LEU A 426 -1.30 23.78 -4.30
CA LEU A 426 -2.38 22.93 -4.81
C LEU A 426 -3.36 22.56 -3.70
N TYR A 427 -2.88 22.16 -2.52
CA TYR A 427 -3.74 21.91 -1.35
C TYR A 427 -4.49 23.17 -0.90
N ARG A 428 -3.81 24.31 -0.85
CA ARG A 428 -4.42 25.61 -0.51
C ARG A 428 -5.56 25.97 -1.46
N ARG A 429 -5.39 25.74 -2.77
CA ARG A 429 -6.45 25.95 -3.77
C ARG A 429 -7.66 25.05 -3.51
N ILE A 430 -7.47 23.76 -3.21
CA ILE A 430 -8.57 22.84 -2.90
C ILE A 430 -9.32 23.28 -1.65
N LEU A 431 -8.61 23.55 -0.54
CA LEU A 431 -9.22 23.99 0.72
C LEU A 431 -10.01 25.29 0.55
N ASN A 432 -9.47 26.25 -0.20
CA ASN A 432 -10.17 27.50 -0.48
C ASN A 432 -11.46 27.29 -1.26
N ARG A 433 -11.46 26.41 -2.26
CA ARG A 433 -12.65 26.08 -3.06
C ARG A 433 -13.67 25.30 -2.24
N ASN A 434 -13.21 24.35 -1.43
CA ASN A 434 -14.06 23.54 -0.58
C ASN A 434 -14.77 24.39 0.49
N ASN A 435 -14.01 25.24 1.20
CA ASN A 435 -14.57 26.15 2.20
C ASN A 435 -15.51 27.20 1.59
N ARG A 436 -15.22 27.66 0.36
CA ARG A 436 -16.11 28.55 -0.38
C ARG A 436 -17.41 27.86 -0.78
N LEU A 437 -17.34 26.62 -1.26
CA LEU A 437 -18.51 25.82 -1.59
C LEU A 437 -19.39 25.57 -0.35
N LYS A 438 -18.77 25.27 0.79
CA LYS A 438 -19.46 25.09 2.08
C LYS A 438 -20.24 26.36 2.47
N LYS A 439 -19.59 27.51 2.48
CA LYS A 439 -20.24 28.81 2.76
C LYS A 439 -21.37 29.12 1.77
N GLN A 440 -21.20 28.81 0.49
CA GLN A 440 -22.23 29.02 -0.53
C GLN A 440 -23.46 28.12 -0.31
N LYS A 441 -23.27 26.87 0.13
CA LYS A 441 -24.38 25.98 0.47
C LYS A 441 -25.11 26.45 1.73
N GLU A 442 -24.39 26.88 2.76
CA GLU A 442 -24.97 27.45 3.99
C GLU A 442 -25.83 28.69 3.69
N GLN A 443 -25.42 29.51 2.72
CA GLN A 443 -26.16 30.69 2.25
C GLN A 443 -27.24 30.39 1.22
N MET A 444 -27.51 29.11 0.90
CA MET A 444 -28.45 28.68 -0.14
C MET A 444 -28.24 29.41 -1.48
N ALA A 445 -26.98 29.56 -1.89
CA ALA A 445 -26.64 30.25 -3.13
C ALA A 445 -27.28 29.57 -4.36
N PRO A 446 -27.64 30.34 -5.40
CA PRO A 446 -28.22 29.79 -6.64
C PRO A 446 -27.45 28.61 -7.23
N ARG A 447 -28.18 27.67 -7.85
CA ARG A 447 -27.64 26.44 -8.44
C ARG A 447 -26.48 26.67 -9.43
N LEU A 448 -26.49 27.77 -10.19
CA LEU A 448 -25.43 28.09 -11.14
C LEU A 448 -24.08 28.38 -10.44
N ILE A 449 -24.12 29.08 -9.30
CA ILE A 449 -22.93 29.43 -8.52
C ILE A 449 -22.34 28.17 -7.88
N THR A 450 -23.19 27.35 -7.26
CA THR A 450 -22.74 26.09 -6.63
C THR A 450 -22.22 25.09 -7.68
N LYS A 451 -22.85 25.00 -8.86
CA LYS A 451 -22.39 24.20 -10.01
C LYS A 451 -21.01 24.64 -10.48
N ASN A 452 -20.78 25.95 -10.61
CA ASN A 452 -19.48 26.48 -10.98
C ASN A 452 -18.41 26.18 -9.91
N GLU A 453 -18.72 26.36 -8.62
CA GLU A 453 -17.75 26.07 -7.55
C GLU A 453 -17.44 24.57 -7.44
N LYS A 454 -18.43 23.67 -7.61
CA LYS A 454 -18.21 22.22 -7.74
C LYS A 454 -17.26 21.90 -8.92
N ARG A 455 -17.46 22.52 -10.08
CA ARG A 455 -16.56 22.38 -11.24
C ARG A 455 -15.14 22.86 -10.91
N MET A 456 -15.00 24.02 -10.28
CA MET A 456 -13.68 24.56 -9.90
C MET A 456 -12.97 23.69 -8.87
N LEU A 457 -13.72 23.07 -7.95
CA LEU A 457 -13.19 22.12 -6.96
C LEU A 457 -12.66 20.86 -7.66
N GLN A 458 -13.42 20.28 -8.60
CA GLN A 458 -12.96 19.15 -9.42
C GLN A 458 -11.67 19.49 -10.19
N GLU A 459 -11.59 20.67 -10.81
CA GLU A 459 -10.39 21.12 -11.52
C GLU A 459 -9.17 21.33 -10.60
N ALA A 460 -9.41 21.78 -9.36
CA ALA A 460 -8.35 21.96 -8.37
C ALA A 460 -7.79 20.61 -7.90
N ALA A 461 -8.67 19.63 -7.66
CA ALA A 461 -8.27 18.27 -7.33
C ALA A 461 -7.53 17.59 -8.49
N ASP A 462 -7.98 17.77 -9.73
CA ASP A 462 -7.29 17.27 -10.91
C ASP A 462 -5.85 17.80 -10.98
N ALA A 463 -5.65 19.10 -10.70
CA ALA A 463 -4.32 19.71 -10.71
C ALA A 463 -3.40 19.17 -9.60
N LEU A 464 -3.95 18.77 -8.45
CA LEU A 464 -3.18 18.10 -7.39
C LEU A 464 -2.66 16.73 -7.85
N PHE A 465 -3.54 15.91 -8.45
CA PHE A 465 -3.19 14.54 -8.84
C PHE A 465 -2.36 14.49 -10.14
N ASP A 466 -2.81 15.13 -11.22
CA ASP A 466 -2.08 15.20 -12.50
C ASP A 466 -2.36 16.51 -13.26
N ASN A 467 -1.45 17.47 -13.11
CA ASN A 467 -1.55 18.78 -13.77
C ASN A 467 -1.17 18.72 -15.27
N ALA A 468 -0.47 17.68 -15.73
CA ALA A 468 0.08 17.66 -17.08
C ALA A 468 -0.96 17.40 -18.17
N LYS A 469 -2.05 16.69 -17.83
CA LYS A 469 -3.10 16.29 -18.77
C LYS A 469 -4.17 17.35 -19.02
N ARG A 470 -4.00 18.54 -18.45
CA ARG A 470 -4.92 19.66 -18.63
C ARG A 470 -4.48 20.52 -19.82
N GLY A 471 -5.44 20.97 -20.64
CA GLY A 471 -5.18 21.89 -21.76
C GLY A 471 -4.59 23.24 -21.31
N LYS A 472 -5.07 23.79 -20.18
CA LYS A 472 -4.44 24.92 -19.48
C LYS A 472 -3.89 24.46 -18.14
N LYS A 473 -2.58 24.23 -18.07
CA LYS A 473 -1.88 23.80 -16.84
C LYS A 473 -1.97 24.90 -15.78
N ALA A 474 -2.23 24.52 -14.54
CA ALA A 474 -2.14 25.46 -13.43
C ALA A 474 -0.69 25.95 -13.29
N ALA A 475 -0.52 27.27 -13.41
CA ALA A 475 0.77 27.95 -13.30
C ALA A 475 0.79 28.88 -12.08
N VAL A 476 2.01 29.20 -11.65
CA VAL A 476 2.30 30.33 -10.75
C VAL A 476 2.54 31.58 -11.60
N GLU A 477 2.54 32.76 -10.97
CA GLU A 477 2.78 34.10 -11.54
C GLU A 477 3.95 34.23 -12.53
N ARG A 478 4.89 33.27 -12.58
CA ARG A 478 6.05 33.25 -13.49
C ARG A 478 5.96 32.23 -14.63
N ASN A 479 4.77 31.85 -15.09
CA ASN A 479 4.54 30.84 -16.14
C ASN A 479 5.13 29.44 -15.90
N ARG A 480 5.76 29.19 -14.75
CA ARG A 480 6.17 27.86 -14.31
C ARG A 480 4.93 27.08 -13.88
N HIS A 481 4.74 25.90 -14.49
CA HIS A 481 3.69 24.98 -14.10
C HIS A 481 3.98 24.33 -12.75
N LEU A 482 2.95 24.22 -11.91
CA LEU A 482 3.04 23.53 -10.63
C LEU A 482 3.26 22.02 -10.84
N LYS A 483 4.21 21.44 -10.10
CA LYS A 483 4.43 19.98 -10.10
C LYS A 483 3.32 19.28 -9.29
N SER A 484 2.64 18.33 -9.94
CA SER A 484 1.59 17.50 -9.31
C SER A 484 2.17 16.27 -8.59
N LEU A 485 1.33 15.54 -7.85
CA LEU A 485 1.73 14.28 -7.20
C LEU A 485 2.24 13.25 -8.22
N SER A 486 1.59 13.15 -9.38
CA SER A 486 2.04 12.26 -10.45
C SER A 486 3.42 12.66 -10.99
N ASP A 487 3.68 13.96 -11.14
CA ASP A 487 4.95 14.48 -11.65
C ASP A 487 6.12 14.27 -10.68
N LEU A 488 5.85 14.21 -9.38
CA LEU A 488 6.86 13.86 -8.39
C LEU A 488 7.28 12.39 -8.50
N LEU A 489 6.40 11.50 -8.95
CA LEU A 489 6.70 10.08 -9.10
C LEU A 489 7.34 9.76 -10.46
N ARG A 490 6.84 10.33 -11.56
CA ARG A 490 7.25 9.99 -12.93
C ARG A 490 8.39 10.87 -13.46
N GLY A 491 9.02 10.41 -14.54
CA GLY A 491 10.04 11.17 -15.28
C GLY A 491 11.47 10.99 -14.77
N LYS A 492 12.43 11.65 -15.42
CA LYS A 492 13.86 11.55 -15.09
C LYS A 492 14.17 12.14 -13.70
N GLN A 493 13.51 13.24 -13.35
CA GLN A 493 13.59 13.89 -12.03
C GLN A 493 12.56 13.34 -11.03
N GLY A 494 11.86 12.26 -11.37
CA GLY A 494 10.87 11.63 -10.50
C GLY A 494 11.51 10.74 -9.44
N ARG A 495 10.76 10.43 -8.37
CA ARG A 495 11.25 9.65 -7.23
C ARG A 495 11.83 8.29 -7.60
N PHE A 496 11.20 7.55 -8.53
CA PHE A 496 11.68 6.22 -8.91
C PHE A 496 13.08 6.25 -9.52
N ARG A 497 13.32 7.14 -10.50
CA ARG A 497 14.60 7.18 -11.22
C ARG A 497 15.67 7.95 -10.45
N GLN A 498 15.33 9.12 -9.91
CA GLN A 498 16.32 10.00 -9.31
C GLN A 498 16.69 9.64 -7.87
N ASN A 499 15.74 9.12 -7.06
CA ASN A 499 15.94 8.94 -5.62
C ASN A 499 15.99 7.48 -5.17
N LEU A 500 15.22 6.59 -5.83
CA LEU A 500 15.23 5.16 -5.48
C LEU A 500 16.40 4.44 -6.16
N LEU A 501 16.58 4.64 -7.47
CA LEU A 501 17.71 4.08 -8.23
C LEU A 501 18.98 4.92 -8.09
N GLY A 502 18.84 6.25 -8.15
CA GLY A 502 19.92 7.17 -7.85
C GLY A 502 19.97 7.48 -6.35
N LYS A 503 21.02 7.04 -5.65
CA LYS A 503 21.27 7.47 -4.27
C LYS A 503 22.64 8.10 -4.19
N ARG A 504 22.68 9.26 -3.53
CA ARG A 504 23.95 9.78 -3.04
C ARG A 504 24.36 8.92 -1.87
N VAL A 505 25.59 8.43 -1.91
CA VAL A 505 26.16 7.58 -0.88
C VAL A 505 27.21 8.39 -0.13
N ASP A 506 27.29 8.17 1.18
CA ASP A 506 28.40 8.67 1.98
C ASP A 506 29.66 7.82 1.71
N TYR A 507 30.81 8.28 2.21
CA TYR A 507 32.12 7.62 1.99
C TYR A 507 32.51 7.50 0.50
N SER A 508 32.18 8.54 -0.28
CA SER A 508 32.60 8.69 -1.68
C SER A 508 33.47 9.93 -1.85
N GLY A 509 34.47 9.84 -2.73
CA GLY A 509 35.31 10.97 -3.17
C GLY A 509 35.26 11.11 -4.68
N ARG A 510 35.71 12.26 -5.20
CA ARG A 510 35.96 12.47 -6.62
C ARG A 510 37.24 13.27 -6.80
N SER A 511 38.12 12.85 -7.70
CA SER A 511 39.27 13.68 -8.10
C SER A 511 39.68 13.41 -9.56
N VAL A 512 40.57 14.26 -10.06
CA VAL A 512 41.18 14.12 -11.39
C VAL A 512 42.13 12.91 -11.36
N ILE A 513 42.11 12.13 -12.43
CA ILE A 513 43.03 11.00 -12.60
C ILE A 513 44.33 11.44 -13.30
N ILE A 514 45.44 10.86 -12.86
CA ILE A 514 46.76 11.02 -13.47
C ILE A 514 47.38 9.64 -13.68
N VAL A 515 48.36 9.57 -14.58
CA VAL A 515 49.06 8.32 -14.89
C VAL A 515 49.90 7.86 -13.70
N GLY A 516 49.77 6.59 -13.31
CA GLY A 516 50.58 5.93 -12.29
C GLY A 516 51.30 4.71 -12.85
N PRO A 517 52.40 4.89 -13.61
CA PRO A 517 53.08 3.78 -14.28
C PRO A 517 53.80 2.85 -13.29
N ASP A 518 54.15 3.34 -12.10
CA ASP A 518 54.86 2.57 -11.06
C ASP A 518 53.94 1.71 -10.19
N LEU A 519 52.62 1.76 -10.43
CA LEU A 519 51.64 1.00 -9.68
C LEU A 519 51.52 -0.42 -10.25
N GLU A 520 51.12 -1.37 -9.42
CA GLU A 520 50.71 -2.68 -9.91
C GLU A 520 49.28 -2.62 -10.48
N MET A 521 48.91 -3.58 -11.34
CA MET A 521 47.61 -3.56 -12.02
C MET A 521 46.41 -3.52 -11.06
N TYR A 522 46.55 -4.10 -9.86
CA TYR A 522 45.51 -4.13 -8.83
C TYR A 522 45.59 -2.96 -7.83
N GLN A 523 46.58 -2.07 -7.97
CA GLN A 523 46.78 -0.93 -7.06
C GLN A 523 46.26 0.37 -7.68
N CYS A 524 45.80 1.29 -6.84
CA CYS A 524 45.54 2.68 -7.24
C CYS A 524 46.18 3.65 -6.24
N GLY A 525 46.62 4.82 -6.71
CA GLY A 525 47.16 5.84 -5.83
C GLY A 525 46.04 6.75 -5.31
N ILE A 526 45.84 6.79 -3.99
CA ILE A 526 44.85 7.67 -3.37
C ILE A 526 45.56 8.79 -2.59
N PRO A 527 45.17 10.06 -2.82
CA PRO A 527 45.60 11.20 -2.01
C PRO A 527 45.39 11.01 -0.51
N ARG A 528 46.42 11.29 0.27
CA ARG A 528 46.38 11.29 1.75
C ARG A 528 45.19 12.07 2.34
N GLU A 529 44.94 13.29 1.86
CA GLU A 529 43.82 14.14 2.30
C GLU A 529 42.44 13.48 2.07
N MET A 530 42.29 12.82 0.93
CA MET A 530 41.07 12.12 0.56
C MET A 530 40.88 10.86 1.41
N ALA A 531 41.95 10.07 1.56
CA ALA A 531 41.95 8.86 2.36
C ALA A 531 41.56 9.13 3.82
N ILE A 532 42.12 10.18 4.45
CA ILE A 532 41.74 10.59 5.81
C ILE A 532 40.23 10.79 5.95
N THR A 533 39.61 11.44 4.97
CA THR A 533 38.18 11.76 5.01
C THR A 533 37.31 10.51 4.78
N LEU A 534 37.69 9.67 3.83
CA LEU A 534 36.97 8.43 3.51
C LEU A 534 37.05 7.41 4.65
N PHE A 535 38.23 7.25 5.25
CA PHE A 535 38.49 6.26 6.29
C PHE A 535 38.32 6.80 7.71
N LYS A 536 37.81 8.03 7.88
CA LYS A 536 37.61 8.69 9.19
C LYS A 536 37.10 7.78 10.31
N PRO A 537 35.99 7.01 10.17
CA PRO A 537 35.50 6.18 11.27
C PRO A 537 36.46 5.04 11.65
N PHE A 538 37.20 4.50 10.68
CA PHE A 538 38.17 3.43 10.90
C PHE A 538 39.44 3.96 11.57
N VAL A 539 39.92 5.13 11.15
CA VAL A 539 41.06 5.82 11.77
C VAL A 539 40.74 6.17 13.23
N LEU A 540 39.56 6.72 13.50
CA LEU A 540 39.14 7.03 14.88
C LEU A 540 39.07 5.76 15.76
N ARG A 541 38.67 4.62 15.19
CA ARG A 541 38.64 3.33 15.90
C ARG A 541 40.04 2.83 16.23
N GLU A 542 41.00 2.93 15.30
CA GLU A 542 42.38 2.53 15.57
C GLU A 542 43.06 3.47 16.60
N LEU A 543 42.83 4.78 16.53
CA LEU A 543 43.33 5.74 17.53
C LEU A 543 42.78 5.47 18.93
N GLN A 544 41.53 5.04 19.04
CA GLN A 544 40.94 4.62 20.31
C GLN A 544 41.63 3.37 20.86
N LYS A 545 41.91 2.36 20.01
CA LYS A 545 42.64 1.16 20.44
C LYS A 545 44.05 1.49 20.94
N LEU A 546 44.75 2.41 20.28
CA LEU A 546 46.07 2.88 20.68
C LEU A 546 46.06 3.66 22.01
N SER A 547 44.94 4.31 22.34
CA SER A 547 44.81 5.14 23.55
C SER A 547 44.25 4.39 24.77
N GLY A 548 43.86 3.11 24.65
CA GLY A 548 43.33 2.28 25.75
C GLY A 548 41.84 2.52 26.10
N ASP A 549 41.31 1.75 27.06
CA ASP A 549 39.91 1.78 27.55
C ASP A 549 39.62 2.97 28.50
N ASP A 550 40.10 4.16 28.15
CA ASP A 550 39.76 5.38 28.86
C ASP A 550 38.36 5.89 28.45
N ALA A 551 37.53 6.29 29.42
CA ALA A 551 36.22 6.90 29.15
C ALA A 551 36.31 8.17 28.27
N ASN A 552 37.50 8.77 28.19
CA ASN A 552 37.80 9.94 27.35
C ASN A 552 38.46 9.61 25.99
N ALA A 553 38.75 8.34 25.69
CA ALA A 553 39.44 7.91 24.47
C ALA A 553 38.75 8.41 23.19
N LYS A 554 37.41 8.43 23.17
CA LYS A 554 36.64 8.94 22.01
C LYS A 554 36.81 10.44 21.77
N LYS A 555 36.85 11.25 22.84
CA LYS A 555 37.08 12.70 22.74
C LYS A 555 38.52 12.99 22.36
N ASN A 556 39.47 12.31 23.01
CA ASN A 556 40.90 12.46 22.72
C ASN A 556 41.22 12.07 21.27
N ALA A 557 40.66 10.96 20.77
CA ALA A 557 40.84 10.54 19.37
C ALA A 557 40.27 11.58 18.38
N ASN A 558 39.11 12.17 18.68
CA ASN A 558 38.55 13.25 17.85
C ASN A 558 39.44 14.49 17.86
N SER A 559 39.97 14.88 19.02
CA SER A 559 40.89 16.02 19.11
C SER A 559 42.22 15.77 18.40
N LYS A 560 42.80 14.58 18.52
CA LYS A 560 44.00 14.16 17.76
C LYS A 560 43.74 14.17 16.25
N TYR A 561 42.56 13.70 15.82
CA TYR A 561 42.14 13.74 14.41
C TYR A 561 41.98 15.18 13.91
N GLU A 562 41.38 16.08 14.70
CA GLU A 562 41.21 17.50 14.33
C GLU A 562 42.54 18.24 14.23
N ARG A 563 43.54 17.87 15.03
CA ARG A 563 44.90 18.41 14.97
C ARG A 563 45.79 17.77 13.91
N MET A 564 45.36 16.65 13.32
CA MET A 564 46.13 15.84 12.36
C MET A 564 47.52 15.42 12.88
N ASP A 565 47.56 14.91 14.12
CA ASP A 565 48.79 14.42 14.75
C ASP A 565 49.43 13.24 13.95
N ASP A 566 50.73 12.99 14.12
CA ASP A 566 51.47 11.92 13.41
C ASP A 566 50.90 10.51 13.66
N ASP A 567 50.30 10.29 14.83
CA ASP A 567 49.58 9.07 15.19
C ASP A 567 48.45 8.76 14.17
N VAL A 568 47.81 9.79 13.62
CA VAL A 568 46.69 9.67 12.67
C VAL A 568 47.17 9.10 11.34
N TRP A 569 48.34 9.53 10.85
CA TRP A 569 48.93 9.05 9.61
C TRP A 569 49.37 7.58 9.73
N THR A 570 49.98 7.23 10.85
CA THR A 570 50.36 5.84 11.15
C THR A 570 49.13 4.93 11.24
N ALA A 571 48.05 5.41 11.88
CA ALA A 571 46.78 4.70 11.92
C ALA A 571 46.14 4.56 10.53
N LEU A 572 46.22 5.58 9.68
CA LEU A 572 45.70 5.54 8.32
C LEU A 572 46.43 4.50 7.47
N GLU A 573 47.76 4.47 7.48
CA GLU A 573 48.55 3.48 6.74
C GLU A 573 48.17 2.04 7.11
N LYS A 574 47.93 1.79 8.40
CA LYS A 574 47.49 0.49 8.90
C LYS A 574 46.06 0.14 8.45
N VAL A 575 45.14 1.10 8.41
CA VAL A 575 43.73 0.91 8.03
C VAL A 575 43.57 0.66 6.52
N VAL A 576 44.40 1.32 5.72
CA VAL A 576 44.32 1.31 4.25
C VAL A 576 44.80 -0.02 3.67
N LYS A 577 45.72 -0.71 4.37
CA LYS A 577 46.23 -2.01 3.96
C LYS A 577 45.12 -3.07 3.89
N GLU A 578 45.05 -3.81 2.78
CA GLU A 578 44.01 -4.83 2.50
C GLU A 578 42.55 -4.31 2.52
N HIS A 579 42.35 -2.99 2.42
CA HIS A 579 41.01 -2.40 2.33
C HIS A 579 40.74 -1.86 0.92
N PRO A 580 40.16 -2.66 0.00
CA PRO A 580 39.95 -2.24 -1.38
C PRO A 580 38.99 -1.06 -1.48
N VAL A 581 39.21 -0.22 -2.49
CA VAL A 581 38.32 0.86 -2.89
C VAL A 581 37.72 0.58 -4.26
N LEU A 582 36.55 1.13 -4.54
CA LEU A 582 35.94 1.07 -5.87
C LEU A 582 36.21 2.38 -6.62
N LEU A 583 36.82 2.28 -7.80
CA LEU A 583 36.91 3.39 -8.74
C LEU A 583 35.82 3.26 -9.81
N ASN A 584 35.22 4.38 -10.19
CA ASN A 584 34.17 4.45 -11.19
C ASN A 584 34.34 5.70 -12.05
N ARG A 585 34.14 5.57 -13.37
CA ARG A 585 34.08 6.73 -14.28
C ARG A 585 32.67 6.90 -14.83
N ALA A 586 32.16 8.12 -14.79
CA ALA A 586 30.90 8.48 -15.42
C ALA A 586 31.12 8.89 -16.89
N PRO A 587 30.33 8.41 -17.87
CA PRO A 587 29.22 7.46 -17.74
C PRO A 587 29.66 5.98 -17.69
N THR A 588 29.06 5.19 -16.79
CA THR A 588 29.32 3.75 -16.68
C THR A 588 28.51 2.98 -17.75
N LEU A 589 29.17 2.55 -18.83
CA LEU A 589 28.51 1.86 -19.95
C LEU A 589 28.35 0.35 -19.74
N HIS A 590 29.28 -0.27 -19.02
CA HIS A 590 29.31 -1.72 -18.77
C HIS A 590 29.97 -2.01 -17.42
N ARG A 591 29.89 -3.27 -16.97
CA ARG A 591 30.42 -3.71 -15.66
C ARG A 591 31.88 -3.33 -15.39
N LEU A 592 32.73 -3.30 -16.43
CA LEU A 592 34.16 -3.00 -16.27
C LEU A 592 34.46 -1.53 -15.94
N GLY A 593 33.46 -0.64 -16.00
CA GLY A 593 33.60 0.76 -15.60
C GLY A 593 33.58 0.97 -14.09
N ILE A 594 33.43 -0.10 -13.30
CA ILE A 594 33.61 -0.13 -11.85
C ILE A 594 34.57 -1.26 -11.54
N GLN A 595 35.71 -0.96 -10.91
CA GLN A 595 36.69 -1.96 -10.50
C GLN A 595 37.20 -1.66 -9.10
N ALA A 596 37.63 -2.73 -8.41
CA ALA A 596 38.22 -2.65 -7.08
C ALA A 596 39.74 -2.57 -7.18
N PHE A 597 40.35 -1.71 -6.38
CA PHE A 597 41.80 -1.54 -6.31
C PHE A 597 42.27 -1.48 -4.86
N GLU A 598 43.49 -1.93 -4.61
CA GLU A 598 44.16 -1.70 -3.34
C GLU A 598 44.72 -0.26 -3.30
N PRO A 599 44.31 0.55 -2.32
CA PRO A 599 44.77 1.93 -2.20
C PRO A 599 46.22 2.02 -1.71
N LYS A 600 47.07 2.69 -2.48
CA LYS A 600 48.40 3.15 -2.06
C LYS A 600 48.36 4.64 -1.77
N LEU A 601 48.74 5.03 -0.57
CA LEU A 601 48.75 6.45 -0.18
C LEU A 601 49.81 7.20 -0.98
N ILE A 602 49.40 8.32 -1.58
CA ILE A 602 50.28 9.20 -2.34
C ILE A 602 50.13 10.65 -1.90
N ASP A 603 51.19 11.41 -2.13
CA ASP A 603 51.19 12.86 -1.94
C ASP A 603 50.58 13.56 -3.17
N GLY A 604 49.91 14.69 -2.92
CA GLY A 604 49.14 15.42 -3.92
C GLY A 604 47.64 15.17 -3.81
N LYS A 605 46.89 15.64 -4.82
CA LYS A 605 45.40 15.66 -4.81
C LYS A 605 44.75 14.81 -5.89
N ALA A 606 45.52 14.33 -6.86
CA ALA A 606 45.02 13.55 -8.00
C ALA A 606 45.12 12.04 -7.72
N ILE A 607 44.18 11.27 -8.24
CA ILE A 607 44.18 9.80 -8.14
C ILE A 607 45.14 9.25 -9.20
N ARG A 608 46.04 8.34 -8.83
CA ARG A 608 46.91 7.66 -9.80
C ARG A 608 46.26 6.35 -10.25
N LEU A 609 46.16 6.18 -11.57
CA LEU A 609 45.58 4.98 -12.18
C LEU A 609 46.60 4.26 -13.05
N HIS A 610 46.55 2.92 -13.02
CA HIS A 610 47.41 2.09 -13.86
C HIS A 610 47.03 2.22 -15.36
N PRO A 611 47.99 2.39 -16.29
CA PRO A 611 47.69 2.57 -17.70
C PRO A 611 46.89 1.42 -18.35
N LEU A 612 47.12 0.16 -17.95
CA LEU A 612 46.43 -0.99 -18.57
C LEU A 612 44.93 -1.07 -18.24
N VAL A 613 44.45 -0.37 -17.21
CA VAL A 613 43.01 -0.37 -16.86
C VAL A 613 42.25 0.77 -17.55
N THR A 614 42.93 1.75 -18.14
CA THR A 614 42.28 2.89 -18.79
C THR A 614 41.34 2.50 -19.94
N PRO A 615 41.62 1.47 -20.79
CA PRO A 615 40.68 1.07 -21.83
C PRO A 615 39.37 0.54 -21.26
N ALA A 616 39.42 -0.12 -20.10
CA ALA A 616 38.24 -0.64 -19.42
C ALA A 616 37.37 0.49 -18.83
N PHE A 617 37.96 1.59 -18.38
CA PHE A 617 37.21 2.78 -17.95
C PHE A 617 36.84 3.71 -19.12
N ASN A 618 37.36 3.42 -20.32
CA ASN A 618 37.36 4.31 -21.48
C ASN A 618 37.90 5.71 -21.12
N ALA A 619 38.91 5.76 -20.25
CA ALA A 619 39.44 6.98 -19.65
C ALA A 619 40.75 7.41 -20.30
N ASP A 620 41.00 8.71 -20.32
CA ASP A 620 42.28 9.32 -20.67
C ASP A 620 42.74 10.27 -19.55
N PHE A 621 43.87 10.95 -19.73
CA PHE A 621 44.49 11.78 -18.69
C PHE A 621 44.44 13.28 -19.03
N ASP A 622 43.42 13.73 -19.77
CA ASP A 622 43.26 15.11 -20.22
C ASP A 622 42.44 16.00 -19.26
N GLY A 623 41.96 15.42 -18.15
CA GLY A 623 41.08 16.09 -17.18
C GLY A 623 39.96 15.21 -16.65
N ASP A 624 39.86 13.97 -17.12
CA ASP A 624 38.95 12.95 -16.60
C ASP A 624 38.98 12.84 -15.06
N GLN A 625 37.80 12.53 -14.50
CA GLN A 625 37.58 12.40 -13.06
C GLN A 625 36.97 11.05 -12.72
N MET A 626 37.40 10.49 -11.59
CA MET A 626 36.82 9.28 -11.00
C MET A 626 36.35 9.56 -9.58
#